data_AF-A0A952V2H9-F1
#
_entry.id   AF-A0A952V2H9-F1
#
_cell.length_a   1.000
_cell.length_b   1.000
_cell.length_c   1.000
_cell.angle_alpha   90.00
_cell.angle_beta   90.00
_cell.angle_gamma   90.00
#
_symmetry.space_group_name_H-M   'P 1'
#
loop_
_entity.id
_entity.type
_entity.pdbx_description
1 polymer ?
#
loop_
_entity_poly.entity_id
_entity_poly.type
_entity_poly.pdbx_seq_one_letter_code
_entity_poly.pdbx_strand_id
1 'polypeptide(L)'
;MTHDLTADLAATSILTLGAKGTLEGRPFELTGRRCFRGRRGNLWNEWTLSDVPCFLSEAAGSFTLFREGSLVSAADALLPGDRLPWIVVERGTATRLADWGEVEPPPEPYDFLDLCEVAPAPRRASVAQGRTFLGRAIDPRALGLALAPHPPRLVAVPDVSPPSGIEPWLVPGDRGALDGVEYTVLGLVARVNEEGERWQEYCMYSAGIGLRWLVAGADGRWSYVAPVEAGTIAEDLTDPPFFTKLEWASGELPWRAERGELTWQQEHGDLTLERVLGTELSWSRATPLPSNTIARAFDKRALPRPR
;
A
#
# COMPACT_ATOMS: atom_id res chain seq x y z
N MET A 1 -5.86 22.42 -20.91
CA MET A 1 -6.08 20.97 -21.10
C MET A 1 -7.05 20.52 -20.03
N THR A 2 -8.24 20.06 -20.41
CA THR A 2 -9.17 19.40 -19.48
C THR A 2 -8.58 18.04 -19.11
N HIS A 3 -8.21 17.88 -17.84
CA HIS A 3 -7.72 16.63 -17.27
C HIS A 3 -8.87 15.61 -17.30
N ASP A 4 -8.68 14.45 -17.93
CA ASP A 4 -9.69 13.40 -17.99
C ASP A 4 -9.62 12.54 -16.73
N LEU A 5 -10.30 13.00 -15.68
CA LEU A 5 -10.38 12.32 -14.39
C LEU A 5 -10.82 10.85 -14.55
N THR A 6 -11.67 10.53 -15.53
CA THR A 6 -12.13 9.16 -15.76
C THR A 6 -11.01 8.27 -16.27
N ALA A 7 -10.17 8.77 -17.17
CA ALA A 7 -8.99 8.04 -17.65
C ALA A 7 -7.96 7.80 -16.54
N ASP A 8 -7.73 8.78 -15.66
CA ASP A 8 -6.80 8.62 -14.54
C ASP A 8 -7.30 7.58 -13.54
N LEU A 9 -8.59 7.60 -13.21
CA LEU A 9 -9.20 6.61 -12.32
C LEU A 9 -9.18 5.21 -12.94
N ALA A 10 -9.40 5.09 -14.26
CA ALA A 10 -9.27 3.82 -14.96
C ALA A 10 -7.84 3.26 -14.85
N ALA A 11 -6.81 4.13 -14.91
CA ALA A 11 -5.42 3.75 -14.80
C ALA A 11 -4.96 3.36 -13.38
N THR A 12 -5.82 3.44 -12.36
CA THR A 12 -5.49 3.00 -10.97
C THR A 12 -5.46 1.49 -10.78
N SER A 13 -5.70 0.71 -11.83
CA SER A 13 -5.67 -0.75 -11.78
C SER A 13 -4.84 -1.32 -12.91
N ILE A 14 -4.23 -2.47 -12.64
CA ILE A 14 -3.54 -3.30 -13.64
C ILE A 14 -4.42 -4.46 -14.18
N LEU A 15 -5.69 -4.54 -13.77
CA LEU A 15 -6.66 -5.51 -14.28
C LEU A 15 -7.58 -4.84 -15.31
N THR A 16 -8.20 -5.67 -16.15
CA THR A 16 -9.08 -5.22 -17.23
C THR A 16 -10.47 -5.83 -17.10
N LEU A 17 -11.50 -5.03 -17.34
CA LEU A 17 -12.89 -5.50 -17.39
C LEU A 17 -13.04 -6.56 -18.49
N GLY A 18 -13.81 -7.62 -18.23
CA GLY A 18 -13.96 -8.76 -19.12
C GLY A 18 -12.79 -9.76 -19.08
N ALA A 19 -11.77 -9.54 -18.24
CA ALA A 19 -10.73 -10.53 -18.02
C ALA A 19 -11.32 -11.81 -17.42
N LYS A 20 -10.87 -12.95 -17.94
CA LYS A 20 -11.38 -14.27 -17.58
C LYS A 20 -10.37 -15.02 -16.75
N GLY A 21 -10.86 -15.77 -15.78
CA GLY A 21 -10.03 -16.55 -14.87
C GLY A 21 -10.71 -17.82 -14.41
N THR A 22 -10.05 -18.52 -13.50
CA THR A 22 -10.58 -19.70 -12.81
C THR A 22 -10.41 -19.53 -11.31
N LEU A 23 -11.48 -19.71 -10.56
CA LEU A 23 -11.48 -19.70 -9.10
C LEU A 23 -12.06 -21.03 -8.60
N GLU A 24 -11.24 -21.81 -7.88
CA GLU A 24 -11.66 -23.11 -7.32
C GLU A 24 -12.25 -24.05 -8.38
N GLY A 25 -11.65 -24.04 -9.57
CA GLY A 25 -12.05 -24.85 -10.72
C GLY A 25 -13.25 -24.31 -11.51
N ARG A 26 -13.85 -23.19 -11.10
CA ARG A 26 -14.97 -22.56 -11.81
C ARG A 26 -14.49 -21.37 -12.63
N PRO A 27 -14.90 -21.25 -13.91
CA PRO A 27 -14.58 -20.08 -14.71
C PRO A 27 -15.32 -18.86 -14.17
N PHE A 28 -14.71 -17.68 -14.28
CA PHE A 28 -15.34 -16.41 -14.01
C PHE A 28 -14.86 -15.34 -15.00
N GLU A 29 -15.62 -14.25 -15.08
CA GLU A 29 -15.25 -13.01 -15.77
C GLU A 29 -15.28 -11.84 -14.78
N LEU A 30 -14.38 -10.88 -14.93
CA LEU A 30 -14.43 -9.60 -14.21
C LEU A 30 -15.50 -8.71 -14.84
N THR A 31 -16.72 -8.71 -14.29
CA THR A 31 -17.88 -8.04 -14.89
C THR A 31 -18.09 -6.61 -14.39
N GLY A 32 -17.46 -6.25 -13.28
CA GLY A 32 -17.65 -4.96 -12.64
C GLY A 32 -16.40 -4.46 -11.93
N ARG A 33 -16.24 -3.15 -11.85
CA ARG A 33 -15.16 -2.48 -11.10
C ARG A 33 -15.71 -1.23 -10.43
N ARG A 34 -15.30 -1.01 -9.18
CA ARG A 34 -15.51 0.23 -8.43
C ARG A 34 -14.17 0.78 -7.97
N CYS A 35 -13.94 2.07 -8.16
CA CYS A 35 -12.78 2.77 -7.61
C CYS A 35 -13.22 3.62 -6.42
N PHE A 36 -12.49 3.50 -5.32
CA PHE A 36 -12.77 4.20 -4.07
C PHE A 36 -11.59 5.05 -3.63
N ARG A 37 -11.89 6.01 -2.77
CA ARG A 37 -10.94 6.87 -2.09
C ARG A 37 -11.19 6.89 -0.60
N GLY A 38 -10.12 6.70 0.16
CA GLY A 38 -10.11 6.80 1.61
C GLY A 38 -9.87 8.22 2.10
N ARG A 39 -9.93 8.44 3.41
CA ARG A 39 -9.73 9.77 4.02
C ARG A 39 -8.34 10.35 3.73
N ARG A 40 -7.31 9.49 3.66
CA ARG A 40 -5.94 9.88 3.31
C ARG A 40 -5.73 9.97 1.80
N GLY A 41 -6.79 9.96 1.00
CA GLY A 41 -6.69 10.02 -0.46
C GLY A 41 -6.22 8.74 -1.13
N ASN A 42 -5.86 7.70 -0.36
CA ASN A 42 -5.51 6.37 -0.85
C ASN A 42 -6.62 5.83 -1.76
N LEU A 43 -6.20 5.18 -2.84
CA LEU A 43 -7.10 4.63 -3.86
C LEU A 43 -7.06 3.12 -3.83
N TRP A 44 -8.23 2.50 -3.97
CA TRP A 44 -8.33 1.07 -4.21
C TRP A 44 -9.45 0.77 -5.20
N ASN A 45 -9.41 -0.44 -5.75
CA ASN A 45 -10.40 -0.95 -6.66
C ASN A 45 -11.04 -2.22 -6.09
N GLU A 46 -12.35 -2.36 -6.28
CA GLU A 46 -13.05 -3.61 -6.02
C GLU A 46 -13.62 -4.16 -7.33
N TRP A 47 -13.29 -5.40 -7.62
CA TRP A 47 -13.69 -6.11 -8.82
C TRP A 47 -14.76 -7.15 -8.54
N THR A 48 -15.85 -7.09 -9.29
CA THR A 48 -16.94 -8.08 -9.28
C THR A 48 -16.57 -9.25 -10.18
N LEU A 49 -16.75 -10.47 -9.69
CA LEU A 49 -16.60 -11.71 -10.44
C LEU A 49 -17.97 -12.27 -10.79
N SER A 50 -18.17 -12.73 -12.03
CA SER A 50 -19.41 -13.39 -12.45
C SER A 50 -19.67 -14.66 -11.65
N ASP A 51 -20.93 -14.89 -11.26
CA ASP A 51 -21.42 -16.16 -10.68
C ASP A 51 -20.67 -16.67 -9.43
N VAL A 52 -19.93 -15.79 -8.74
CA VAL A 52 -19.27 -16.08 -7.47
C VAL A 52 -19.58 -14.99 -6.46
N PRO A 53 -20.09 -15.31 -5.25
CA PRO A 53 -20.38 -14.32 -4.21
C PRO A 53 -19.08 -13.86 -3.50
N CYS A 54 -18.19 -13.24 -4.26
CA CYS A 54 -16.92 -12.70 -3.80
C CYS A 54 -16.55 -11.46 -4.62
N PHE A 55 -15.64 -10.65 -4.09
CA PHE A 55 -15.01 -9.57 -4.84
C PHE A 55 -13.50 -9.62 -4.65
N LEU A 56 -12.78 -9.09 -5.63
CA LEU A 56 -11.32 -8.95 -5.57
C LEU A 56 -10.99 -7.49 -5.29
N SER A 57 -10.43 -7.22 -4.12
CA SER A 57 -9.90 -5.89 -3.77
C SER A 57 -8.47 -5.75 -4.27
N GLU A 58 -8.14 -4.61 -4.86
CA GLU A 58 -6.83 -4.19 -5.32
C GLU A 58 -6.48 -2.85 -4.69
N ALA A 59 -5.50 -2.85 -3.79
CA ALA A 59 -5.01 -1.65 -3.12
C ALA A 59 -3.48 -1.64 -3.19
N ALA A 60 -2.90 -0.57 -3.74
CA ALA A 60 -1.44 -0.38 -3.77
C ALA A 60 -0.67 -1.60 -4.32
N GLY A 61 -1.18 -2.22 -5.38
CA GLY A 61 -0.57 -3.41 -6.00
C GLY A 61 -0.73 -4.72 -5.24
N SER A 62 -1.45 -4.71 -4.11
CA SER A 62 -1.83 -5.91 -3.35
C SER A 62 -3.25 -6.33 -3.69
N PHE A 63 -3.49 -7.64 -3.76
CA PHE A 63 -4.78 -8.20 -4.11
C PHE A 63 -5.31 -9.10 -3.01
N THR A 64 -6.58 -8.89 -2.63
CA THR A 64 -7.27 -9.70 -1.62
C THR A 64 -8.61 -10.17 -2.17
N LEU A 65 -8.83 -11.48 -2.18
CA LEU A 65 -10.11 -12.06 -2.52
C LEU A 65 -10.98 -12.12 -1.27
N PHE A 66 -12.08 -11.37 -1.26
CA PHE A 66 -13.02 -11.27 -0.14
C PHE A 66 -14.30 -12.04 -0.40
N ARG A 67 -14.80 -12.72 0.64
CA ARG A 67 -16.11 -13.38 0.68
C ARG A 67 -16.87 -12.92 1.89
N GLU A 68 -18.19 -12.84 1.79
CA GLU A 68 -19.01 -12.58 2.96
C GLU A 68 -18.78 -13.65 4.03
N GLY A 69 -18.70 -13.22 5.28
CA GLY A 69 -18.45 -14.07 6.43
C GLY A 69 -18.95 -13.40 7.71
N SER A 70 -18.43 -13.83 8.85
CA SER A 70 -18.79 -13.27 10.16
C SER A 70 -17.58 -13.27 11.07
N LEU A 71 -17.42 -12.19 11.85
CA LEU A 71 -16.47 -12.11 12.96
C LEU A 71 -17.20 -12.38 14.27
N VAL A 72 -16.47 -12.90 15.26
CA VAL A 72 -17.04 -13.29 16.56
C VAL A 72 -17.22 -12.06 17.48
N SER A 73 -16.56 -10.93 17.19
CA SER A 73 -16.56 -9.71 18.00
C SER A 73 -17.19 -8.52 17.28
N ALA A 74 -17.97 -7.70 18.00
CA ALA A 74 -18.59 -6.49 17.48
C ALA A 74 -17.52 -5.44 17.09
N ALA A 75 -17.46 -5.11 15.80
CA ALA A 75 -16.46 -4.24 15.19
C ALA A 75 -16.55 -2.76 15.60
N ASP A 76 -17.73 -2.30 16.02
CA ASP A 76 -18.04 -0.87 16.12
C ASP A 76 -17.21 -0.11 17.17
N ALA A 77 -16.70 -0.82 18.20
CA ALA A 77 -15.93 -0.25 19.30
C ALA A 77 -14.39 -0.31 19.11
N LEU A 78 -13.89 -0.88 18.01
CA LEU A 78 -12.46 -1.16 17.87
C LEU A 78 -11.67 0.02 17.27
N LEU A 79 -10.45 0.22 17.77
CA LEU A 79 -9.47 1.20 17.30
C LEU A 79 -8.23 0.52 16.69
N PRO A 80 -7.50 1.17 15.76
CA PRO A 80 -6.26 0.61 15.21
C PRO A 80 -5.25 0.16 16.28
N GLY A 81 -4.84 -1.10 16.20
CA GLY A 81 -3.96 -1.77 17.17
C GLY A 81 -4.65 -2.54 18.30
N ASP A 82 -5.98 -2.47 18.46
CA ASP A 82 -6.71 -3.32 19.40
C ASP A 82 -6.48 -4.80 19.06
N ARG A 83 -6.10 -5.61 20.05
CA ARG A 83 -5.78 -7.04 19.88
C ARG A 83 -6.92 -7.91 20.40
N LEU A 84 -7.72 -8.42 19.47
CA LEU A 84 -8.65 -9.54 19.64
C LEU A 84 -8.01 -10.77 18.94
N PRO A 85 -8.67 -11.90 18.61
CA PRO A 85 -8.10 -12.81 17.59
C PRO A 85 -7.77 -12.10 16.25
N TRP A 86 -8.14 -10.83 16.12
CA TRP A 86 -7.87 -9.91 15.03
C TRP A 86 -7.23 -8.63 15.56
N ILE A 87 -6.32 -8.06 14.80
CA ILE A 87 -5.76 -6.72 15.01
C ILE A 87 -6.48 -5.78 14.05
N VAL A 88 -7.00 -4.65 14.53
CA VAL A 88 -7.46 -3.59 13.63
C VAL A 88 -6.24 -2.93 12.98
N VAL A 89 -6.19 -2.98 11.65
CA VAL A 89 -5.11 -2.36 10.86
C VAL A 89 -5.53 -1.01 10.30
N GLU A 90 -6.80 -0.84 9.90
CA GLU A 90 -7.29 0.43 9.38
C GLU A 90 -8.74 0.68 9.82
N ARG A 91 -9.04 1.93 10.16
CA ARG A 91 -10.40 2.43 10.31
C ARG A 91 -10.56 3.67 9.43
N GLY A 92 -11.54 3.65 8.54
CA GLY A 92 -11.67 4.68 7.53
C GLY A 92 -13.09 4.90 7.04
N THR A 93 -13.20 5.87 6.13
CA THR A 93 -14.41 6.13 5.35
C THR A 93 -14.05 6.03 3.88
N ALA A 94 -14.85 5.29 3.12
CA ALA A 94 -14.73 5.11 1.69
C ALA A 94 -15.69 6.05 0.95
N THR A 95 -15.16 6.74 -0.05
CA THR A 95 -15.94 7.51 -1.03
C THR A 95 -15.72 6.89 -2.40
N ARG A 96 -16.79 6.52 -3.10
CA ARG A 96 -16.68 6.01 -4.47
C ARG A 96 -16.34 7.14 -5.43
N LEU A 97 -15.43 6.88 -6.36
CA LEU A 97 -15.00 7.85 -7.37
C LEU A 97 -15.50 7.50 -8.77
N ALA A 98 -15.60 6.20 -9.09
CA ALA A 98 -16.01 5.74 -10.40
C ALA A 98 -16.43 4.26 -10.40
N ASP A 99 -17.15 3.89 -11.45
CA ASP A 99 -17.71 2.56 -11.69
C ASP A 99 -17.58 2.19 -13.16
N TRP A 100 -17.38 0.90 -13.41
CA TRP A 100 -17.38 0.34 -14.75
C TRP A 100 -18.05 -1.03 -14.73
N GLY A 101 -18.79 -1.34 -15.80
CA GLY A 101 -19.45 -2.63 -15.96
C GLY A 101 -20.69 -2.81 -15.06
N GLU A 102 -20.99 -4.06 -14.75
CA GLU A 102 -22.16 -4.48 -13.96
C GLU A 102 -21.84 -4.39 -12.47
N VAL A 103 -22.11 -3.23 -11.86
CA VAL A 103 -21.94 -3.01 -10.42
C VAL A 103 -23.15 -2.33 -9.82
N GLU A 104 -23.63 -2.85 -8.70
CA GLU A 104 -24.57 -2.10 -7.86
C GLU A 104 -23.82 -1.03 -7.06
N PRO A 105 -24.31 0.23 -7.05
CA PRO A 105 -23.70 1.29 -6.29
C PRO A 105 -23.86 1.02 -4.78
N PRO A 106 -22.78 1.01 -3.99
CA PRO A 106 -22.90 0.93 -2.54
C PRO A 106 -23.52 2.23 -1.97
N PRO A 107 -23.98 2.23 -0.70
CA PRO A 107 -24.26 3.46 0.03
C PRO A 107 -23.01 4.36 0.10
N GLU A 108 -23.17 5.68 -0.01
CA GLU A 108 -22.06 6.64 -0.04
C GLU A 108 -22.23 7.83 0.91
N PRO A 109 -21.16 8.24 1.62
CA PRO A 109 -19.96 7.47 1.92
C PRO A 109 -20.27 6.31 2.90
N TYR A 110 -19.37 5.33 3.05
CA TYR A 110 -19.50 4.29 4.09
C TYR A 110 -18.24 4.15 4.93
N ASP A 111 -18.41 3.79 6.19
CA ASP A 111 -17.30 3.48 7.09
C ASP A 111 -16.88 2.02 6.95
N PHE A 112 -15.58 1.79 7.12
CA PHE A 112 -15.00 0.46 7.11
C PHE A 112 -13.97 0.27 8.23
N LEU A 113 -13.74 -1.00 8.56
CA LEU A 113 -12.72 -1.46 9.49
C LEU A 113 -12.00 -2.65 8.87
N ASP A 114 -10.71 -2.51 8.61
CA ASP A 114 -9.86 -3.61 8.14
C ASP A 114 -9.10 -4.23 9.30
N LEU A 115 -9.02 -5.56 9.28
CA LEU A 115 -8.42 -6.36 10.33
C LEU A 115 -7.49 -7.43 9.76
N CYS A 116 -6.51 -7.80 10.57
CA CYS A 116 -5.56 -8.88 10.31
C CYS A 116 -5.67 -9.94 11.43
N GLU A 117 -5.88 -11.20 11.08
CA GLU A 117 -5.94 -12.31 12.05
C GLU A 117 -4.60 -12.48 12.75
N VAL A 118 -4.60 -12.74 14.06
CA VAL A 118 -3.37 -13.08 14.79
C VAL A 118 -3.04 -14.55 14.57
N ALA A 119 -2.25 -14.84 13.54
CA ALA A 119 -1.84 -16.19 13.17
C ALA A 119 -0.56 -16.19 12.32
N PRO A 120 0.18 -17.32 12.23
CA PRO A 120 1.36 -17.43 11.37
C PRO A 120 1.08 -17.21 9.87
N ALA A 121 -0.14 -17.56 9.42
CA ALA A 121 -0.64 -17.31 8.07
C ALA A 121 -1.96 -16.54 8.18
N PRO A 122 -1.90 -15.22 8.40
CA PRO A 122 -3.07 -14.45 8.81
C PRO A 122 -4.06 -14.30 7.65
N ARG A 123 -5.34 -14.41 7.96
CA ARG A 123 -6.41 -13.92 7.08
C ARG A 123 -6.61 -12.43 7.27
N ARG A 124 -7.19 -11.79 6.26
CA ARG A 124 -7.68 -10.42 6.33
C ARG A 124 -9.18 -10.44 6.61
N ALA A 125 -9.70 -9.40 7.23
CA ALA A 125 -11.13 -9.17 7.30
C ALA A 125 -11.43 -7.70 7.06
N SER A 126 -12.59 -7.40 6.49
CA SER A 126 -13.09 -6.05 6.34
C SER A 126 -14.54 -6.02 6.83
N VAL A 127 -14.86 -5.08 7.71
CA VAL A 127 -16.23 -4.82 8.15
C VAL A 127 -16.66 -3.51 7.52
N ALA A 128 -17.68 -3.57 6.68
CA ALA A 128 -18.18 -2.41 5.95
C ALA A 128 -19.67 -2.59 5.68
N GLN A 129 -20.43 -1.49 5.74
CA GLN A 129 -21.86 -1.49 5.39
C GLN A 129 -22.70 -2.51 6.19
N GLY A 130 -22.36 -2.72 7.48
CA GLY A 130 -23.03 -3.69 8.34
C GLY A 130 -22.74 -5.16 8.00
N ARG A 131 -21.80 -5.43 7.09
CA ARG A 131 -21.39 -6.76 6.65
C ARG A 131 -19.94 -7.01 7.00
N THR A 132 -19.59 -8.29 7.10
CA THR A 132 -18.22 -8.75 7.31
C THR A 132 -17.77 -9.51 6.08
N PHE A 133 -16.54 -9.24 5.66
CA PHE A 133 -15.88 -9.93 4.57
C PHE A 133 -14.58 -10.55 5.06
N LEU A 134 -14.38 -11.84 4.82
CA LEU A 134 -13.14 -12.55 5.10
C LEU A 134 -12.32 -12.65 3.83
N GLY A 135 -11.06 -12.23 3.93
CA GLY A 135 -10.14 -12.05 2.83
C GLY A 135 -8.93 -12.98 2.90
N ARG A 136 -8.47 -13.42 1.73
CA ARG A 136 -7.13 -14.01 1.56
C ARG A 136 -6.34 -13.20 0.55
N ALA A 137 -5.06 -12.94 0.84
CA ALA A 137 -4.15 -12.41 -0.16
C ALA A 137 -4.04 -13.40 -1.33
N ILE A 138 -3.97 -12.90 -2.56
CA ILE A 138 -3.90 -13.73 -3.76
C ILE A 138 -3.08 -13.04 -4.84
N ASP A 139 -2.31 -13.79 -5.62
CA ASP A 139 -1.76 -13.30 -6.88
C ASP A 139 -2.84 -13.46 -7.97
N PRO A 140 -3.28 -12.39 -8.66
CA PRO A 140 -4.28 -12.50 -9.73
C PRO A 140 -3.87 -13.47 -10.85
N ARG A 141 -2.56 -13.67 -11.07
CA ARG A 141 -2.06 -14.65 -12.05
C ARG A 141 -2.39 -16.08 -11.66
N ALA A 142 -2.51 -16.38 -10.36
CA ALA A 142 -2.99 -17.68 -9.89
C ALA A 142 -4.47 -17.92 -10.22
N LEU A 143 -5.23 -16.85 -10.50
CA LEU A 143 -6.58 -16.92 -11.05
C LEU A 143 -6.60 -16.98 -12.59
N GLY A 144 -5.45 -16.95 -13.26
CA GLY A 144 -5.34 -16.87 -14.71
C GLY A 144 -5.53 -15.47 -15.29
N LEU A 145 -5.54 -14.42 -14.45
CA LEU A 145 -5.70 -13.05 -14.90
C LEU A 145 -4.37 -12.49 -15.43
N ALA A 146 -4.43 -11.82 -16.58
CA ALA A 146 -3.32 -11.05 -17.11
C ALA A 146 -3.23 -9.69 -16.41
N LEU A 147 -2.01 -9.26 -16.10
CA LEU A 147 -1.73 -7.96 -15.50
C LEU A 147 -1.22 -7.00 -16.58
N ALA A 148 -1.64 -5.74 -16.50
CA ALA A 148 -1.08 -4.67 -17.31
C ALA A 148 0.43 -4.54 -17.06
N PRO A 149 1.22 -4.24 -18.09
CA PRO A 149 2.67 -4.13 -17.96
C PRO A 149 3.13 -2.80 -17.35
N HIS A 150 2.21 -1.86 -17.12
CA HIS A 150 2.49 -0.58 -16.49
C HIS A 150 2.07 -0.58 -15.02
N PRO A 151 2.71 0.24 -14.16
CA PRO A 151 2.22 0.46 -12.81
C PRO A 151 0.79 1.04 -12.79
N PRO A 152 0.01 0.77 -11.74
CA PRO A 152 -1.22 1.51 -11.51
C PRO A 152 -0.89 2.96 -11.15
N ARG A 153 -1.75 3.89 -11.56
CA ARG A 153 -1.72 5.26 -11.04
C ARG A 153 -2.05 5.26 -9.56
N LEU A 154 -1.28 6.01 -8.77
CA LEU A 154 -1.53 6.27 -7.36
C LEU A 154 -1.92 7.74 -7.17
N VAL A 155 -1.79 8.27 -5.95
CA VAL A 155 -2.11 9.65 -5.66
C VAL A 155 -0.96 10.54 -6.11
N ALA A 156 -1.23 11.42 -7.07
CA ALA A 156 -0.24 12.39 -7.54
C ALA A 156 0.15 13.37 -6.42
N VAL A 157 1.46 13.56 -6.26
CA VAL A 157 2.04 14.57 -5.39
C VAL A 157 2.26 15.86 -6.20
N PRO A 158 1.96 17.06 -5.65
CA PRO A 158 2.27 18.31 -6.34
C PRO A 158 3.75 18.42 -6.72
N ASP A 159 4.01 18.89 -7.94
CA ASP A 159 5.37 19.11 -8.43
C ASP A 159 5.99 20.35 -7.75
N VAL A 160 6.79 20.10 -6.72
CA VAL A 160 7.47 21.13 -5.92
C VAL A 160 8.94 20.73 -5.81
N SER A 161 9.85 21.69 -6.01
CA SER A 161 11.29 21.42 -5.87
C SER A 161 11.66 20.97 -4.46
N PRO A 162 12.65 20.06 -4.32
CA PRO A 162 13.11 19.64 -3.00
C PRO A 162 13.69 20.82 -2.22
N PRO A 163 13.50 20.86 -0.88
CA PRO A 163 14.13 21.87 -0.04
C PRO A 163 15.65 21.64 0.06
N SER A 164 16.36 22.66 0.53
CA SER A 164 17.82 22.60 0.70
C SER A 164 18.24 21.42 1.59
N GLY A 165 19.26 20.67 1.15
CA GLY A 165 19.77 19.50 1.87
C GLY A 165 19.07 18.18 1.52
N ILE A 166 18.08 18.19 0.61
CA ILE A 166 17.45 16.98 0.09
C ILE A 166 17.90 16.78 -1.36
N GLU A 167 18.66 15.71 -1.58
CA GLU A 167 19.15 15.31 -2.90
C GLU A 167 18.48 13.99 -3.32
N PRO A 168 17.54 14.02 -4.29
CA PRO A 168 16.92 12.81 -4.83
C PRO A 168 17.95 11.96 -5.58
N TRP A 169 18.21 10.75 -5.08
CA TRP A 169 19.16 9.83 -5.69
C TRP A 169 18.54 8.90 -6.74
N LEU A 170 17.25 8.63 -6.57
CA LEU A 170 16.35 8.04 -7.55
C LEU A 170 15.19 9.01 -7.78
N VAL A 171 14.59 8.96 -8.96
CA VAL A 171 13.46 9.82 -9.34
C VAL A 171 12.31 9.00 -9.90
N PRO A 172 11.05 9.51 -9.87
CA PRO A 172 9.92 8.82 -10.45
C PRO A 172 10.18 8.47 -11.92
N GLY A 173 9.86 7.23 -12.29
CA GLY A 173 10.13 6.68 -13.62
C GLY A 173 11.45 5.93 -13.75
N ASP A 174 12.38 6.05 -12.79
CA ASP A 174 13.56 5.17 -12.76
C ASP A 174 13.13 3.71 -12.70
N ARG A 175 13.85 2.86 -13.45
CA ARG A 175 13.61 1.42 -13.52
C ARG A 175 14.88 0.67 -13.20
N GLY A 176 14.75 -0.44 -12.49
CA GLY A 176 15.88 -1.26 -12.12
C GLY A 176 15.47 -2.62 -11.57
N ALA A 177 16.41 -3.56 -11.62
CA ALA A 177 16.21 -4.92 -11.15
C ALA A 177 16.95 -5.16 -9.83
N LEU A 178 16.21 -5.51 -8.78
CA LEU A 178 16.77 -5.95 -7.50
C LEU A 178 16.46 -7.43 -7.32
N ASP A 179 17.50 -8.24 -7.15
CA ASP A 179 17.39 -9.71 -7.02
C ASP A 179 16.55 -10.37 -8.13
N GLY A 180 16.68 -9.86 -9.35
CA GLY A 180 15.94 -10.33 -10.53
C GLY A 180 14.48 -9.88 -10.61
N VAL A 181 14.02 -9.05 -9.68
CA VAL A 181 12.69 -8.43 -9.71
C VAL A 181 12.79 -7.02 -10.28
N GLU A 182 12.02 -6.78 -11.35
CA GLU A 182 11.89 -5.47 -11.97
C GLU A 182 11.02 -4.54 -11.10
N TYR A 183 11.53 -3.34 -10.87
CA TYR A 183 10.85 -2.26 -10.17
C TYR A 183 10.81 -0.98 -11.01
N THR A 184 9.73 -0.22 -10.85
CA THR A 184 9.66 1.19 -11.25
C THR A 184 9.51 2.06 -10.01
N VAL A 185 10.32 3.11 -9.87
CA VAL A 185 10.15 4.12 -8.83
C VAL A 185 8.92 4.97 -9.19
N LEU A 186 7.91 4.99 -8.32
CA LEU A 186 6.68 5.74 -8.51
C LEU A 186 6.73 7.10 -7.83
N GLY A 187 7.35 7.16 -6.66
CA GLY A 187 7.38 8.36 -5.84
C GLY A 187 8.51 8.31 -4.83
N LEU A 188 8.71 9.43 -4.16
CA LEU A 188 9.67 9.55 -3.09
C LEU A 188 9.17 10.52 -2.03
N VAL A 189 9.57 10.26 -0.79
CA VAL A 189 9.31 11.12 0.36
C VAL A 189 10.61 11.42 1.06
N ALA A 190 10.68 12.58 1.69
CA ALA A 190 11.74 12.92 2.61
C ALA A 190 11.15 13.29 3.98
N ARG A 191 11.71 12.69 5.02
CA ARG A 191 11.22 12.79 6.38
C ARG A 191 12.33 13.33 7.29
N VAL A 192 11.89 13.89 8.41
CA VAL A 192 12.75 14.31 9.51
C VAL A 192 12.17 13.85 10.83
N ASN A 193 13.00 13.36 11.75
CA ASN A 193 12.58 13.07 13.12
C ASN A 193 12.76 14.29 14.03
N GLU A 194 12.39 14.14 15.30
CA GLU A 194 12.48 15.21 16.31
C GLU A 194 13.94 15.62 16.62
N GLU A 195 14.91 14.75 16.33
CA GLU A 195 16.35 15.01 16.48
C GLU A 195 16.96 15.73 15.27
N GLY A 196 16.18 15.94 14.20
CA GLY A 196 16.63 16.60 12.98
C GLY A 196 17.34 15.67 11.99
N GLU A 197 17.33 14.36 12.24
CA GLU A 197 17.85 13.37 11.31
C GLU A 197 16.92 13.26 10.11
N ARG A 198 17.50 13.31 8.90
CA ARG A 198 16.76 13.31 7.64
C ARG A 198 17.07 12.08 6.81
N TRP A 199 16.03 11.48 6.26
CA TRP A 199 16.14 10.35 5.35
C TRP A 199 15.16 10.50 4.19
N GLN A 200 15.39 9.68 3.15
CA GLN A 200 14.53 9.62 1.98
C GLN A 200 14.03 8.20 1.77
N GLU A 201 12.76 8.06 1.38
CA GLU A 201 12.13 6.78 1.08
C GLU A 201 11.61 6.82 -0.36
N TYR A 202 11.92 5.78 -1.14
CA TYR A 202 11.58 5.68 -2.56
C TYR A 202 10.54 4.59 -2.74
N CYS A 203 9.33 4.97 -3.13
CA CYS A 203 8.23 4.06 -3.40
C CYS A 203 8.48 3.36 -4.75
N MET A 204 8.64 2.05 -4.72
CA MET A 204 8.88 1.21 -5.89
C MET A 204 7.70 0.28 -6.11
N TYR A 205 7.43 -0.05 -7.37
CA TYR A 205 6.37 -0.98 -7.75
C TYR A 205 6.88 -2.11 -8.64
N SER A 206 6.41 -3.32 -8.37
CA SER A 206 6.52 -4.47 -9.26
C SER A 206 5.17 -5.15 -9.38
N ALA A 207 4.70 -5.46 -10.59
CA ALA A 207 3.38 -6.06 -10.82
C ALA A 207 3.20 -7.41 -10.12
N GLY A 208 4.29 -8.15 -9.90
CA GLY A 208 4.23 -9.45 -9.23
C GLY A 208 4.36 -9.41 -7.71
N ILE A 209 4.79 -8.28 -7.14
CA ILE A 209 5.13 -8.16 -5.70
C ILE A 209 4.35 -7.04 -4.99
N GLY A 210 3.85 -6.06 -5.74
CA GLY A 210 3.23 -4.84 -5.22
C GLY A 210 4.27 -3.78 -4.86
N LEU A 211 3.90 -2.88 -3.94
CA LEU A 211 4.78 -1.80 -3.50
C LEU A 211 5.88 -2.30 -2.57
N ARG A 212 7.07 -1.71 -2.72
CA ARG A 212 8.25 -1.85 -1.86
C ARG A 212 8.91 -0.50 -1.71
N TRP A 213 9.77 -0.37 -0.71
CA TRP A 213 10.49 0.88 -0.47
C TRP A 213 11.98 0.65 -0.45
N LEU A 214 12.74 1.62 -0.97
CA LEU A 214 14.14 1.80 -0.59
C LEU A 214 14.21 2.95 0.39
N VAL A 215 14.90 2.76 1.51
CA VAL A 215 15.13 3.81 2.50
C VAL A 215 16.61 4.17 2.49
N ALA A 216 16.92 5.44 2.23
CA ALA A 216 18.25 6.01 2.35
C ALA A 216 18.34 6.76 3.69
N GLY A 217 18.90 6.09 4.70
CA GLY A 217 19.02 6.62 6.06
C GLY A 217 19.93 7.84 6.14
N ALA A 218 19.79 8.59 7.25
CA ALA A 218 20.59 9.79 7.53
C ALA A 218 22.12 9.50 7.58
N ASP A 219 22.47 8.26 7.93
CA ASP A 219 23.83 7.75 7.97
C ASP A 219 24.36 7.31 6.60
N GLY A 220 23.56 7.41 5.53
CA GLY A 220 23.93 6.99 4.17
C GLY A 220 23.82 5.49 3.94
N ARG A 221 23.33 4.70 4.90
CA ARG A 221 22.97 3.30 4.67
C ARG A 221 21.65 3.19 3.95
N TRP A 222 21.51 2.11 3.20
CA TRP A 222 20.31 1.83 2.44
C TRP A 222 19.67 0.53 2.92
N SER A 223 18.34 0.51 2.89
CA SER A 223 17.55 -0.67 3.22
C SER A 223 16.46 -0.88 2.18
N TYR A 224 16.21 -2.14 1.85
CA TYR A 224 14.99 -2.57 1.16
C TYR A 224 13.91 -2.86 2.21
N VAL A 225 12.77 -2.22 2.09
CA VAL A 225 11.68 -2.30 3.07
C VAL A 225 10.45 -2.94 2.44
N ALA A 226 9.95 -3.98 3.11
CA ALA A 226 8.76 -4.73 2.70
C ALA A 226 7.69 -4.70 3.80
N PRO A 227 6.39 -4.67 3.44
CA PRO A 227 5.32 -4.76 4.43
C PRO A 227 5.33 -6.12 5.13
N VAL A 228 4.90 -6.13 6.39
CA VAL A 228 4.70 -7.33 7.20
C VAL A 228 3.26 -7.38 7.68
N GLU A 229 2.65 -8.55 7.63
CA GLU A 229 1.29 -8.73 8.13
C GLU A 229 1.25 -8.56 9.65
N ALA A 230 0.48 -7.58 10.14
CA ALA A 230 0.45 -7.20 11.56
C ALA A 230 0.17 -8.38 12.50
N GLY A 231 -0.67 -9.31 12.06
CA GLY A 231 -1.07 -10.50 12.81
C GLY A 231 0.04 -11.52 13.05
N THR A 232 1.17 -11.41 12.33
CA THR A 232 2.34 -12.28 12.51
C THR A 232 3.31 -11.78 13.58
N ILE A 233 3.15 -10.53 14.03
CA ILE A 233 4.06 -9.92 15.00
C ILE A 233 3.59 -10.23 16.43
N ALA A 234 4.39 -11.05 17.11
CA ALA A 234 4.23 -11.37 18.52
C ALA A 234 5.16 -10.54 19.44
N GLU A 235 5.99 -9.67 18.87
CA GLU A 235 7.01 -8.94 19.60
C GLU A 235 6.42 -7.71 20.30
N ASP A 236 6.80 -7.56 21.57
CA ASP A 236 6.56 -6.33 22.32
C ASP A 236 7.64 -5.31 21.92
N LEU A 237 7.22 -4.19 21.34
CA LEU A 237 8.13 -3.11 21.00
C LEU A 237 8.64 -2.43 22.26
N THR A 238 9.95 -2.56 22.50
CA THR A 238 10.60 -2.01 23.70
C THR A 238 11.31 -0.68 23.46
N ASP A 239 11.68 -0.39 22.22
CA ASP A 239 12.43 0.83 21.89
C ASP A 239 11.50 2.05 22.02
N PRO A 240 12.01 3.21 22.48
CA PRO A 240 11.16 4.39 22.64
C PRO A 240 10.60 4.82 21.27
N PRO A 241 9.31 5.14 21.18
CA PRO A 241 8.77 5.67 19.94
C PRO A 241 9.25 7.09 19.67
N PHE A 242 9.18 7.51 18.42
CA PHE A 242 9.51 8.86 17.98
C PHE A 242 8.52 9.33 16.92
N PHE A 243 8.42 10.64 16.74
CA PHE A 243 7.65 11.22 15.64
C PHE A 243 8.54 11.53 14.44
N THR A 244 7.96 11.33 13.26
CA THR A 244 8.54 11.77 11.99
C THR A 244 7.62 12.76 11.33
N LYS A 245 8.19 13.72 10.62
CA LYS A 245 7.46 14.73 9.87
C LYS A 245 7.83 14.63 8.39
N LEU A 246 6.81 14.62 7.53
CA LEU A 246 7.01 14.70 6.09
C LEU A 246 7.45 16.10 5.68
N GLU A 247 8.69 16.27 5.22
CA GLU A 247 9.22 17.57 4.78
C GLU A 247 8.96 17.83 3.29
N TRP A 248 8.99 16.76 2.49
CA TRP A 248 8.85 16.86 1.04
C TRP A 248 8.45 15.52 0.43
N ALA A 249 7.80 15.56 -0.74
CA ALA A 249 7.42 14.39 -1.52
C ALA A 249 7.38 14.73 -3.01
N SER A 250 7.47 13.71 -3.87
CA SER A 250 7.35 13.84 -5.33
C SER A 250 6.89 12.53 -5.97
N GLY A 251 6.34 12.61 -7.19
CA GLY A 251 5.82 11.47 -7.96
C GLY A 251 4.40 11.08 -7.56
N GLU A 252 4.15 9.78 -7.48
CA GLU A 252 2.87 9.19 -7.08
C GLU A 252 3.06 8.32 -5.84
N LEU A 253 2.19 8.49 -4.83
CA LEU A 253 2.27 7.80 -3.54
C LEU A 253 0.96 7.07 -3.21
N PRO A 254 0.99 6.01 -2.39
CA PRO A 254 -0.22 5.25 -2.05
C PRO A 254 -1.23 6.04 -1.20
N TRP A 255 -0.86 7.22 -0.70
CA TRP A 255 -1.73 8.17 -0.02
C TRP A 255 -1.47 9.60 -0.51
N ARG A 256 -2.38 10.52 -0.17
CA ARG A 256 -2.20 11.96 -0.32
C ARG A 256 -1.18 12.44 0.70
N ALA A 257 0.06 12.58 0.26
CA ALA A 257 1.13 13.20 1.05
C ALA A 257 0.83 14.67 1.35
N GLU A 258 0.89 15.05 2.62
CA GLU A 258 0.74 16.43 3.07
C GLU A 258 1.99 16.90 3.81
N ARG A 259 2.60 17.98 3.34
CA ARG A 259 3.81 18.51 4.00
C ARG A 259 3.48 18.90 5.44
N GLY A 260 4.28 18.40 6.38
CA GLY A 260 4.06 18.57 7.81
C GLY A 260 3.25 17.45 8.45
N GLU A 261 2.76 16.48 7.68
CA GLU A 261 2.14 15.26 8.21
C GLU A 261 3.08 14.58 9.20
N LEU A 262 2.54 14.25 10.39
CA LEU A 262 3.26 13.56 11.44
C LEU A 262 2.89 12.07 11.44
N THR A 263 3.88 11.20 11.52
CA THR A 263 3.68 9.78 11.80
C THR A 263 4.37 9.41 13.10
N TRP A 264 3.71 8.56 13.87
CA TRP A 264 4.31 7.95 15.06
C TRP A 264 4.98 6.66 14.61
N GLN A 265 6.24 6.45 14.99
CA GLN A 265 7.01 5.27 14.66
C GLN A 265 7.64 4.65 15.91
N GLN A 266 7.79 3.34 15.88
CA GLN A 266 8.52 2.58 16.89
C GLN A 266 9.20 1.40 16.22
N GLU A 267 10.46 1.15 16.58
CA GLU A 267 11.30 0.15 15.95
C GLU A 267 11.60 -1.01 16.90
N HIS A 268 12.01 -2.14 16.34
CA HIS A 268 12.66 -3.23 17.07
C HIS A 268 13.49 -4.07 16.08
N GLY A 269 14.81 -3.98 16.18
CA GLY A 269 15.71 -4.70 15.27
C GLY A 269 15.51 -4.28 13.82
N ASP A 270 14.96 -5.18 13.00
CA ASP A 270 14.67 -4.93 11.58
C ASP A 270 13.21 -4.55 11.30
N LEU A 271 12.36 -4.47 12.34
CA LEU A 271 10.95 -4.14 12.24
C LEU A 271 10.68 -2.68 12.59
N THR A 272 9.77 -2.08 11.84
CA THR A 272 9.20 -0.76 12.13
C THR A 272 7.68 -0.85 12.16
N LEU A 273 7.09 -0.41 13.27
CA LEU A 273 5.66 -0.12 13.39
C LEU A 273 5.45 1.36 13.10
N GLU A 274 4.62 1.66 12.11
CA GLU A 274 4.13 3.01 11.85
C GLU A 274 2.63 3.10 12.21
N ARG A 275 2.26 4.19 12.88
CA ARG A 275 0.87 4.55 13.15
C ARG A 275 0.58 5.95 12.65
N VAL A 276 -0.47 6.06 11.85
CA VAL A 276 -1.11 7.34 11.54
C VAL A 276 -2.30 7.46 12.48
N LEU A 277 -2.17 8.36 13.46
CA LEU A 277 -3.05 8.41 14.63
C LEU A 277 -4.53 8.32 14.25
N GLY A 278 -5.20 7.27 14.76
CA GLY A 278 -6.63 7.02 14.60
C GLY A 278 -7.08 6.52 13.23
N THR A 279 -6.17 6.24 12.30
CA THR A 279 -6.53 5.83 10.93
C THR A 279 -5.94 4.48 10.55
N GLU A 280 -4.61 4.35 10.54
CA GLU A 280 -3.92 3.21 9.95
C GLU A 280 -2.74 2.77 10.82
N LEU A 281 -2.51 1.47 10.85
CA LEU A 281 -1.38 0.78 11.45
C LEU A 281 -0.71 -0.07 10.37
N SER A 282 0.60 0.13 10.19
CA SER A 282 1.38 -0.67 9.26
C SER A 282 2.66 -1.19 9.92
N TRP A 283 3.04 -2.40 9.53
CA TRP A 283 4.32 -2.99 9.91
C TRP A 283 5.17 -3.18 8.67
N SER A 284 6.47 -2.95 8.83
CA SER A 284 7.43 -3.20 7.77
C SER A 284 8.72 -3.79 8.31
N ARG A 285 9.48 -4.44 7.42
CA ARG A 285 10.79 -5.01 7.72
C ARG A 285 11.82 -4.39 6.80
N ALA A 286 12.91 -3.89 7.38
CA ALA A 286 14.06 -3.33 6.69
C ALA A 286 15.17 -4.37 6.55
N THR A 287 15.54 -4.69 5.31
CA THR A 287 16.72 -5.52 5.01
C THR A 287 17.84 -4.62 4.49
N PRO A 288 19.03 -4.60 5.11
CA PRO A 288 20.15 -3.81 4.62
C PRO A 288 20.48 -4.13 3.16
N LEU A 289 20.63 -3.10 2.34
CA LEU A 289 20.93 -3.23 0.92
C LEU A 289 22.12 -2.33 0.54
N PRO A 290 23.24 -2.88 0.04
CA PRO A 290 24.39 -2.06 -0.30
C PRO A 290 24.08 -1.02 -1.37
N SER A 291 24.53 0.22 -1.18
CA SER A 291 24.28 1.33 -2.13
C SER A 291 24.83 1.04 -3.54
N ASN A 292 25.92 0.27 -3.65
CA ASN A 292 26.44 -0.22 -4.92
C ASN A 292 25.45 -1.14 -5.67
N THR A 293 24.75 -2.01 -4.95
CA THR A 293 23.74 -2.90 -5.54
C THR A 293 22.61 -2.06 -6.16
N ILE A 294 22.13 -1.04 -5.44
CA ILE A 294 21.09 -0.14 -5.91
C ILE A 294 21.60 0.70 -7.10
N ALA A 295 22.81 1.26 -7.00
CA ALA A 295 23.40 2.05 -8.06
C ALA A 295 23.49 1.26 -9.37
N ARG A 296 23.94 0.00 -9.31
CA ARG A 296 23.97 -0.88 -10.48
C ARG A 296 22.58 -1.26 -10.99
N ALA A 297 21.65 -1.54 -10.09
CA ALA A 297 20.29 -1.92 -10.45
C ALA A 297 19.55 -0.83 -11.23
N PHE A 298 19.73 0.43 -10.83
CA PHE A 298 19.02 1.60 -11.39
C PHE A 298 19.89 2.47 -12.31
N ASP A 299 21.02 1.94 -12.80
CA ASP A 299 21.97 2.63 -13.68
C ASP A 299 22.39 4.03 -13.18
N LYS A 300 22.68 4.12 -11.87
CA LYS A 300 23.19 5.35 -11.23
C LYS A 300 24.69 5.29 -11.11
N ARG A 301 25.36 6.42 -11.40
CA ARG A 301 26.83 6.54 -11.33
C ARG A 301 27.39 6.25 -9.94
N ALA A 302 26.74 6.81 -8.92
CA ALA A 302 27.06 6.58 -7.52
C ALA A 302 25.86 6.99 -6.65
N LEU A 303 25.77 6.36 -5.49
CA LEU A 303 24.86 6.69 -4.40
C LEU A 303 25.67 7.10 -3.17
N PRO A 304 25.07 7.82 -2.19
CA PRO A 304 25.77 8.23 -0.99
C PRO A 304 26.35 7.01 -0.29
N ARG A 305 27.58 7.17 0.20
CA ARG A 305 28.24 6.14 1.00
C ARG A 305 27.82 6.29 2.45
N PRO A 306 27.72 5.19 3.21
CA PRO A 306 27.57 5.25 4.64
C PRO A 306 28.66 6.11 5.28
N ARG A 307 28.28 6.94 6.25
CA ARG A 307 29.19 7.75 7.06
C ARG A 307 29.77 6.95 8.22
#